data_AF-A0A2G9G8U8-F1
#
_entry.id   AF-A0A2G9G8U8-F1
#
_cell.length_a   1.000
_cell.length_b   1.000
_cell.length_c   1.000
_cell.angle_alpha   90.00
_cell.angle_beta   90.00
_cell.angle_gamma   90.00
#
_symmetry.space_group_name_H-M   'P 1'
#
loop_
_entity.id
_entity.type
_entity.pdbx_description
1 polymer ?
#
loop_
_entity_poly.entity_id
_entity_poly.type
_entity_poly.pdbx_seq_one_letter_code
_entity_poly.pdbx_strand_id
1 'polypeptide(L)'
;MDSETPKQINQFNVLPVSPKLGSQNLKKFFYFAQLILRIVVIASALTGAITMTSSDQSVSFFGIVLKARYTYSSAFRYKVVVDSVVSGLSVLSLVLVISLNRPKSNPKNYFYLFLLDLVSLLLLLSGCSAATAIGFVGRYGQAKTGWVAICDRVAKFCDKIIVSIASSYLAVAGLLVLTVLSAHKLKSESFLEVI
;
A
#
# COMPACT_ATOMS: atom_id res chain seq x y z
N MET A 1 -60.03 29.95 43.89
CA MET A 1 -61.13 29.56 43.00
C MET A 1 -60.73 29.97 41.59
N ASP A 2 -60.44 29.12 40.61
CA ASP A 2 -60.30 27.67 40.43
C ASP A 2 -59.45 27.53 39.14
N SER A 3 -58.33 26.79 39.18
CA SER A 3 -58.16 25.41 38.71
C SER A 3 -58.17 25.19 37.17
N GLU A 4 -57.15 24.42 36.77
CA GLU A 4 -57.10 23.44 35.66
C GLU A 4 -56.83 23.84 34.19
N THR A 5 -55.64 23.43 33.73
CA THR A 5 -55.46 22.78 32.41
C THR A 5 -55.88 21.30 32.54
N PRO A 6 -56.36 20.59 31.49
CA PRO A 6 -55.43 19.73 30.72
C PRO A 6 -55.83 19.27 29.29
N LYS A 7 -54.81 18.83 28.51
CA LYS A 7 -54.76 17.74 27.48
C LYS A 7 -55.50 17.94 26.13
N GLN A 8 -55.10 17.42 24.96
CA GLN A 8 -53.99 16.61 24.42
C GLN A 8 -54.22 16.50 22.88
N ILE A 9 -53.32 15.80 22.19
CA ILE A 9 -53.51 15.10 20.90
C ILE A 9 -53.31 15.92 19.61
N ASN A 10 -52.09 15.85 19.07
CA ASN A 10 -51.86 15.20 17.77
C ASN A 10 -50.38 14.84 17.60
N GLN A 11 -50.04 13.70 18.20
CA GLN A 11 -48.82 12.94 17.95
C GLN A 11 -49.13 11.97 16.79
N PHE A 12 -48.79 12.34 15.55
CA PHE A 12 -48.73 11.37 14.45
C PHE A 12 -47.49 11.62 13.59
N ASN A 13 -46.40 10.99 14.04
CA ASN A 13 -45.33 10.39 13.26
C ASN A 13 -44.68 11.22 12.14
N VAL A 14 -43.79 12.13 12.54
CA VAL A 14 -42.49 12.22 11.85
C VAL A 14 -41.48 11.55 12.76
N LEU A 15 -41.28 10.24 12.57
CA LEU A 15 -40.14 9.54 13.13
C LEU A 15 -38.88 10.27 12.63
N PRO A 16 -38.00 10.80 13.50
CA PRO A 16 -36.73 11.29 13.03
C PRO A 16 -35.95 10.06 12.56
N VAL A 17 -35.88 9.85 11.23
CA VAL A 17 -34.94 8.90 10.63
C VAL A 17 -33.56 9.36 11.08
N SER A 18 -33.02 8.67 12.07
CA SER A 18 -31.77 9.03 12.73
C SER A 18 -30.60 8.82 11.74
N PRO A 19 -29.89 9.87 11.30
CA PRO A 19 -28.74 9.72 10.39
C PRO A 19 -27.52 9.10 11.09
N LYS A 20 -27.56 8.99 12.43
CA LYS A 20 -26.44 8.56 13.27
C LYS A 20 -26.07 7.09 13.11
N LEU A 21 -27.00 6.20 12.71
CA LEU A 21 -26.74 4.76 12.63
C LEU A 21 -25.93 4.37 11.37
N GLY A 22 -26.08 5.10 10.26
CA GLY A 22 -25.27 4.90 9.04
C GLY A 22 -23.85 5.47 9.17
N SER A 23 -23.72 6.65 9.78
CA SER A 23 -22.44 7.38 9.90
C SER A 23 -21.40 6.64 10.77
N GLN A 24 -21.81 5.99 11.86
CA GLN A 24 -20.91 5.25 12.76
C GLN A 24 -20.36 3.96 12.12
N ASN A 25 -21.21 3.23 11.39
CA ASN A 25 -20.81 2.02 10.68
C ASN A 25 -19.84 2.34 9.53
N LEU A 26 -20.05 3.46 8.84
CA LEU A 26 -19.16 3.93 7.78
C LEU A 26 -17.76 4.28 8.30
N LYS A 27 -17.65 5.00 9.43
CA LYS A 27 -16.35 5.32 10.08
C LYS A 27 -15.60 4.06 10.49
N LYS A 28 -16.30 3.08 11.07
CA LYS A 28 -15.71 1.77 11.43
C LYS A 28 -15.24 1.02 10.19
N PHE A 29 -16.06 0.97 9.14
CA PHE A 29 -15.70 0.32 7.88
C PHE A 29 -14.45 0.95 7.25
N PHE A 30 -14.37 2.29 7.17
CA PHE A 30 -13.18 2.98 6.66
C PHE A 30 -11.93 2.67 7.49
N TYR A 31 -12.06 2.63 8.82
CA TYR A 31 -10.95 2.27 9.72
C TYR A 31 -10.46 0.82 9.47
N PHE A 32 -11.37 -0.15 9.42
CA PHE A 32 -11.01 -1.54 9.13
C PHE A 32 -10.42 -1.71 7.73
N ALA A 33 -10.96 -1.02 6.73
CA ALA A 33 -10.42 -1.02 5.37
C ALA A 33 -8.97 -0.50 5.35
N GLN A 34 -8.67 0.61 6.04
CA GLN A 34 -7.30 1.13 6.16
C GLN A 34 -6.36 0.12 6.85
N LEU A 35 -6.81 -0.57 7.91
CA LEU A 35 -6.01 -1.58 8.58
C LEU A 35 -5.69 -2.77 7.67
N ILE A 36 -6.71 -3.34 7.02
CA ILE A 36 -6.56 -4.50 6.13
C ILE A 36 -5.64 -4.14 4.97
N LEU A 37 -5.84 -2.99 4.35
CA LEU A 37 -5.07 -2.57 3.20
C LEU A 37 -3.58 -2.39 3.54
N ARG A 38 -3.26 -1.88 4.73
CA ARG A 38 -1.87 -1.82 5.24
C ARG A 38 -1.25 -3.19 5.45
N ILE A 39 -2.01 -4.14 6.02
CA ILE A 39 -1.54 -5.51 6.21
C ILE A 39 -1.24 -6.16 4.85
N VAL A 40 -2.13 -5.97 3.87
CA VAL A 40 -1.93 -6.45 2.49
C VAL A 40 -0.68 -5.83 1.86
N VAL A 41 -0.47 -4.53 2.03
CA VAL A 41 0.73 -3.83 1.54
C VAL A 41 2.01 -4.42 2.16
N ILE A 42 2.04 -4.59 3.49
CA ILE A 42 3.19 -5.16 4.21
C ILE A 42 3.47 -6.57 3.70
N ALA A 43 2.45 -7.43 3.64
CA ALA A 43 2.59 -8.80 3.18
C ALA A 43 3.12 -8.84 1.74
N SER A 44 2.52 -8.05 0.84
CA SER A 44 2.89 -8.05 -0.59
C SER A 44 4.30 -7.52 -0.84
N ALA A 45 4.71 -6.45 -0.13
CA ALA A 45 6.07 -5.91 -0.21
C ALA A 45 7.10 -6.89 0.37
N LEU A 46 6.81 -7.53 1.50
CA LEU A 46 7.69 -8.52 2.11
C LEU A 46 7.82 -9.78 1.25
N THR A 47 6.73 -10.28 0.68
CA THR A 47 6.76 -11.37 -0.30
C THR A 47 7.59 -10.99 -1.51
N GLY A 48 7.48 -9.75 -1.99
CA GLY A 48 8.32 -9.20 -3.06
C GLY A 48 9.80 -9.29 -2.71
N ALA A 49 10.19 -8.74 -1.55
CA ALA A 49 11.57 -8.75 -1.08
C ALA A 49 12.12 -10.18 -0.91
N ILE A 50 11.39 -11.07 -0.24
CA ILE A 50 11.81 -12.45 0.03
C ILE A 50 11.96 -13.24 -1.27
N THR A 51 11.01 -13.11 -2.20
CA THR A 51 11.06 -13.82 -3.48
C THR A 51 12.25 -13.35 -4.32
N MET A 52 12.56 -12.05 -4.28
CA MET A 52 13.72 -11.49 -4.96
C MET A 52 15.04 -11.97 -4.36
N THR A 53 15.16 -12.01 -3.04
CA THR A 53 16.40 -12.41 -2.35
C THR A 53 16.65 -13.91 -2.46
N SER A 54 15.59 -14.72 -2.55
CA SER A 54 15.66 -16.18 -2.77
C SER A 54 15.76 -16.56 -4.25
N SER A 55 16.02 -15.61 -5.15
CA SER A 55 16.00 -15.86 -6.60
C SER A 55 17.24 -16.60 -7.13
N ASP A 56 18.31 -16.79 -6.35
CA ASP A 56 19.57 -17.38 -6.79
C ASP A 56 19.41 -18.65 -7.66
N GLN A 57 20.06 -18.64 -8.83
CA GLN A 57 20.15 -19.79 -9.72
C GLN A 57 21.57 -19.91 -10.28
N SER A 58 22.08 -21.13 -10.42
CA SER A 58 23.37 -21.41 -11.09
C SER A 58 23.14 -22.46 -12.17
N VAL A 59 23.59 -22.20 -13.40
CA VAL A 59 23.49 -23.11 -14.54
C VAL A 59 24.86 -23.23 -15.21
N SER A 60 25.29 -24.43 -15.59
CA SER A 60 26.53 -24.64 -16.35
C SER A 60 26.25 -24.73 -17.84
N PHE A 61 27.01 -23.99 -18.65
CA PHE A 61 26.87 -23.98 -20.12
C PHE A 61 28.26 -23.90 -20.77
N PHE A 62 28.59 -24.86 -21.65
CA PHE A 62 29.92 -24.99 -22.29
C PHE A 62 31.11 -24.91 -21.32
N GLY A 63 31.00 -25.56 -20.15
CA GLY A 63 32.06 -25.55 -19.13
C GLY A 63 32.15 -24.26 -18.30
N ILE A 64 31.34 -23.24 -18.59
CA ILE A 64 31.26 -21.98 -17.85
C ILE A 64 30.03 -22.03 -16.92
N VAL A 65 30.22 -21.72 -15.64
CA VAL A 65 29.12 -21.65 -14.67
C VAL A 65 28.52 -20.25 -14.68
N LEU A 66 27.30 -20.12 -15.22
CA LEU A 66 26.53 -18.88 -15.21
C LEU A 66 25.72 -18.81 -13.92
N LYS A 67 26.10 -17.86 -13.06
CA LYS A 67 25.42 -17.59 -11.80
C LYS A 67 24.47 -16.40 -12.01
N ALA A 68 23.19 -16.56 -11.70
CA ALA A 68 22.21 -15.49 -11.70
C ALA A 68 21.87 -15.13 -10.26
N ARG A 69 22.14 -13.88 -9.90
CA ARG A 69 21.87 -13.32 -8.57
C ARG A 69 21.24 -11.95 -8.70
N TYR A 70 20.30 -11.64 -7.81
CA TYR A 70 19.70 -10.30 -7.77
C TYR A 70 20.75 -9.22 -7.45
N THR A 71 21.83 -9.57 -6.75
CA THR A 71 22.90 -8.64 -6.36
C THR A 71 23.74 -8.12 -7.52
N TYR A 72 23.66 -8.73 -8.71
CA TYR A 72 24.40 -8.28 -9.89
C TYR A 72 23.78 -7.05 -10.57
N SER A 73 22.49 -6.80 -10.35
CA SER A 73 21.82 -5.61 -10.86
C SER A 73 21.58 -4.62 -9.74
N SER A 74 22.02 -3.37 -9.94
CA SER A 74 21.74 -2.27 -9.01
C SER A 74 20.23 -2.02 -8.86
N ALA A 75 19.45 -2.16 -9.92
CA ALA A 75 18.00 -1.98 -9.89
C ALA A 75 17.30 -3.01 -9.00
N PHE A 76 17.74 -4.27 -9.06
CA PHE A 76 17.20 -5.35 -8.23
C PHE A 76 17.57 -5.17 -6.76
N ARG A 77 18.81 -4.77 -6.47
CA ARG A 77 19.22 -4.41 -5.09
C ARG A 77 18.42 -3.23 -4.56
N TYR A 78 18.26 -2.17 -5.35
CA TYR A 78 17.47 -1.00 -4.98
C TYR A 78 16.02 -1.38 -4.66
N LYS A 79 15.37 -2.19 -5.50
CA LYS A 79 14.01 -2.70 -5.24
C LYS A 79 13.90 -3.42 -3.90
N VAL A 80 14.83 -4.33 -3.57
CA VAL A 80 14.81 -5.07 -2.28
C VAL A 80 14.94 -4.12 -1.09
N VAL A 81 15.84 -3.13 -1.17
CA VAL A 81 16.00 -2.12 -0.12
C VAL A 81 14.71 -1.31 0.03
N VAL A 82 14.13 -0.87 -1.09
CA VAL A 82 12.87 -0.13 -1.13
C VAL A 82 11.71 -0.93 -0.52
N ASP A 83 11.50 -2.18 -0.94
CA ASP A 83 10.45 -3.04 -0.40
C ASP A 83 10.60 -3.20 1.13
N SER A 84 11.84 -3.36 1.60
CA SER A 84 12.14 -3.53 3.04
C SER A 84 11.86 -2.26 3.84
N VAL A 85 12.28 -1.09 3.32
CA VAL A 85 12.01 0.21 3.94
C VAL A 85 10.50 0.48 3.97
N VAL A 86 9.81 0.27 2.86
CA VAL A 86 8.36 0.50 2.75
C VAL A 86 7.58 -0.44 3.66
N SER A 87 8.01 -1.69 3.83
CA SER A 87 7.43 -2.60 4.82
C SER A 87 7.56 -2.03 6.24
N GLY A 88 8.74 -1.51 6.61
CA GLY A 88 8.96 -0.86 7.91
C GLY A 88 8.11 0.40 8.11
N LEU A 89 8.07 1.29 7.12
CA LEU A 89 7.25 2.51 7.16
C LEU A 89 5.74 2.18 7.23
N SER A 90 5.31 1.11 6.55
CA SER A 90 3.92 0.66 6.57
C SER A 90 3.53 0.09 7.94
N VAL A 91 4.42 -0.64 8.62
CA VAL A 91 4.22 -1.09 10.01
C VAL A 91 4.12 0.11 10.96
N LEU A 92 5.02 1.09 10.81
CA LEU A 92 4.95 2.33 11.60
C LEU A 92 3.61 3.05 11.38
N SER A 93 3.17 3.16 10.13
CA SER A 93 1.88 3.74 9.77
C SER A 93 0.70 2.99 10.39
N LEU A 94 0.78 1.65 10.45
CA LEU A 94 -0.24 0.81 11.09
C LEU A 94 -0.35 1.10 12.60
N VAL A 95 0.79 1.23 13.28
CA VAL A 95 0.84 1.60 14.71
C VAL A 95 0.26 3.00 14.93
N LEU A 96 0.57 3.94 14.05
CA LEU A 96 -0.01 5.29 14.11
C LEU A 96 -1.54 5.23 13.97
N VAL A 97 -2.10 4.55 12.95
CA VAL A 97 -3.56 4.42 12.79
C VAL A 97 -4.24 3.90 14.07
N ILE A 98 -3.67 2.87 14.71
CA ILE A 98 -4.20 2.30 15.95
C ILE A 98 -4.12 3.31 17.10
N SER A 99 -3.01 4.05 17.21
CA SER A 99 -2.81 5.08 18.23
C SER A 99 -3.77 6.26 18.07
N LEU A 100 -4.00 6.72 16.83
CA LEU A 100 -4.87 7.85 16.51
C LEU A 100 -6.36 7.57 16.71
N ASN A 101 -6.77 6.30 16.77
CA ASN A 101 -8.15 5.91 17.08
C ASN A 101 -8.52 6.18 18.56
N ARG A 102 -7.57 6.66 19.39
CA ARG A 102 -7.85 7.09 20.76
C ARG A 102 -8.52 8.48 20.79
N PRO A 103 -9.47 8.73 21.71
CA PRO A 103 -10.33 9.92 21.71
C PRO A 103 -9.64 11.28 21.96
N LYS A 104 -8.30 11.33 22.10
CA LYS A 104 -7.52 12.56 22.34
C LYS A 104 -6.47 12.83 21.25
N SER A 105 -6.73 12.41 20.01
CA SER A 105 -5.75 12.52 18.94
C SER A 105 -5.77 13.90 18.25
N ASN A 106 -4.60 14.50 18.08
CA ASN A 106 -4.45 15.80 17.40
C ASN A 106 -4.69 15.66 15.88
N PRO A 107 -5.41 16.60 15.23
CA PRO A 107 -5.70 16.54 13.79
C PRO A 107 -4.44 16.57 12.91
N LYS A 108 -3.35 17.19 13.37
CA LYS A 108 -2.04 17.22 12.68
C LYS A 108 -1.48 15.82 12.39
N ASN A 109 -1.80 14.80 13.21
CA ASN A 109 -1.27 13.45 13.01
C ASN A 109 -1.82 12.76 11.74
N TYR A 110 -3.00 13.14 11.25
CA TYR A 110 -3.53 12.58 10.00
C TYR A 110 -2.76 13.06 8.76
N PHE A 111 -2.24 14.29 8.80
CA PHE A 111 -1.40 14.82 7.72
C PHE A 111 -0.06 14.08 7.63
N TYR A 112 0.58 13.78 8.76
CA TYR A 112 1.80 12.96 8.78
C TYR A 112 1.58 11.56 8.23
N LEU A 113 0.42 10.96 8.53
CA LEU A 113 0.04 9.64 8.02
C LEU A 113 -0.11 9.66 6.49
N PHE A 114 -0.78 10.68 5.96
CA PHE A 114 -0.90 10.90 4.52
C PHE A 114 0.46 11.08 3.84
N LEU A 115 1.35 11.91 4.41
CA LEU A 115 2.70 12.11 3.87
C LEU A 115 3.52 10.82 3.89
N LEU A 116 3.43 10.05 4.97
CA LEU A 116 4.14 8.78 5.11
C LEU A 116 3.67 7.75 4.07
N ASP A 117 2.36 7.67 3.82
CA ASP A 117 1.77 6.83 2.77
C ASP A 117 2.22 7.26 1.37
N LEU A 118 2.20 8.58 1.10
CA LEU A 118 2.60 9.14 -0.19
C LEU A 118 4.09 8.90 -0.47
N VAL A 119 4.97 9.10 0.51
CA VAL A 119 6.41 8.83 0.36
C VAL A 119 6.65 7.34 0.14
N SER A 120 5.95 6.48 0.89
CA SER A 120 6.07 5.02 0.74
C SER A 120 5.63 4.55 -0.64
N LEU A 121 4.53 5.12 -1.15
CA LEU A 121 4.01 4.86 -2.49
C LEU A 121 5.05 5.22 -3.57
N LEU A 122 5.57 6.45 -3.54
CA LEU A 122 6.50 6.95 -4.55
C LEU A 122 7.81 6.16 -4.54
N LEU A 123 8.31 5.84 -3.33
CA LEU A 123 9.51 5.05 -3.17
C LEU A 123 9.33 3.64 -3.74
N LEU A 124 8.23 2.96 -3.40
CA LEU A 124 7.90 1.62 -3.88
C LEU A 124 7.74 1.58 -5.41
N LEU A 125 7.01 2.56 -5.97
CA LEU A 125 6.78 2.67 -7.41
C LEU A 125 8.10 2.90 -8.18
N SER A 126 8.99 3.73 -7.65
CA SER A 126 10.33 3.96 -8.22
C SER A 126 11.12 2.64 -8.29
N GLY A 127 11.20 1.90 -7.18
CA GLY A 127 11.89 0.62 -7.12
C GLY A 127 11.31 -0.43 -8.07
N CYS A 128 9.98 -0.54 -8.13
CA CYS A 128 9.29 -1.45 -9.05
C CYS A 128 9.55 -1.09 -10.51
N SER A 129 9.53 0.20 -10.85
CA SER A 129 9.75 0.65 -12.23
C SER A 129 11.20 0.39 -12.69
N ALA A 130 12.18 0.65 -11.83
CA ALA A 130 13.59 0.35 -12.11
C ALA A 130 13.83 -1.15 -12.32
N ALA A 131 13.28 -1.99 -11.44
CA ALA A 131 13.38 -3.45 -11.58
C ALA A 131 12.65 -3.96 -12.83
N THR A 132 11.50 -3.38 -13.17
CA THR A 132 10.75 -3.73 -14.37
C THR A 132 11.54 -3.40 -15.64
N ALA A 133 12.17 -2.24 -15.70
CA ALA A 133 12.99 -1.86 -16.86
C ALA A 133 14.14 -2.86 -17.09
N ILE A 134 14.90 -3.19 -16.04
CA ILE A 134 16.01 -4.15 -16.16
C ILE A 134 15.49 -5.59 -16.38
N GLY A 135 14.39 -5.97 -15.73
CA GLY A 135 13.76 -7.27 -15.94
C GLY A 135 13.25 -7.45 -17.37
N PHE A 136 12.69 -6.39 -17.96
CA PHE A 136 12.24 -6.38 -19.35
C PHE A 136 13.41 -6.59 -20.32
N VAL A 137 14.49 -5.84 -20.14
CA VAL A 137 15.72 -6.01 -20.93
C VAL A 137 16.31 -7.41 -20.74
N GLY A 138 16.31 -7.94 -19.52
CA GLY A 138 16.79 -9.30 -19.25
C GLY A 138 15.96 -10.41 -19.92
N ARG A 139 14.66 -10.19 -20.11
CA ARG A 139 13.75 -11.17 -20.71
C ARG A 139 13.69 -11.11 -22.23
N TYR A 140 13.61 -9.91 -22.80
CA TYR A 140 13.45 -9.75 -24.26
C TYR A 140 14.75 -9.41 -24.98
N GLY A 141 15.75 -8.88 -24.27
CA GLY A 141 16.96 -8.33 -24.90
C GLY A 141 16.68 -7.10 -25.75
N GLN A 142 17.74 -6.54 -26.33
CA GLN A 142 17.70 -5.48 -27.33
C GLN A 142 18.88 -5.66 -28.29
N ALA A 143 18.61 -6.21 -29.47
CA ALA A 143 19.64 -6.54 -30.46
C ALA A 143 20.45 -5.30 -30.92
N LYS A 144 19.78 -4.16 -31.08
CA LYS A 144 20.42 -2.91 -31.56
C LYS A 144 21.47 -2.34 -30.60
N THR A 145 21.34 -2.63 -29.31
CA THR A 145 22.25 -2.15 -28.26
C THR A 145 23.12 -3.27 -27.68
N GLY A 146 23.06 -4.48 -28.25
CA GLY A 146 23.85 -5.64 -27.83
C GLY A 146 23.35 -6.33 -26.56
N TRP A 147 22.16 -6.00 -26.06
CA TRP A 147 21.60 -6.66 -24.88
C TRP A 147 21.02 -8.01 -25.26
N VAL A 148 21.62 -9.08 -24.73
CA VAL A 148 21.16 -10.45 -24.96
C VAL A 148 20.09 -10.85 -23.94
N ALA A 149 19.09 -11.61 -24.38
CA ALA A 149 18.10 -12.19 -23.48
C ALA A 149 18.77 -13.28 -22.63
N ILE A 150 18.66 -13.14 -21.31
CA ILE A 150 19.30 -14.04 -20.34
C ILE A 150 18.26 -15.02 -19.77
N CYS A 151 16.98 -14.64 -19.76
CA CYS A 151 15.91 -15.43 -19.16
C CYS A 151 15.66 -16.79 -19.80
N ASP A 152 16.04 -16.99 -21.07
CA ASP A 152 15.92 -18.30 -21.73
C ASP A 152 16.81 -19.37 -21.06
N ARG A 153 17.91 -18.95 -20.43
CA ARG A 153 18.88 -19.84 -19.78
C ARG A 153 18.65 -19.98 -18.27
N VAL A 154 18.07 -18.95 -17.64
CA VAL A 154 17.79 -18.90 -16.19
C VAL A 154 16.31 -18.63 -15.93
N ALA A 155 15.44 -19.42 -16.55
CA ALA A 155 13.99 -19.22 -16.49
C ALA A 155 13.45 -19.12 -15.05
N LYS A 156 13.89 -20.02 -14.14
CA LYS A 156 13.44 -20.01 -12.73
C LYS A 156 13.79 -18.72 -12.00
N PHE A 157 14.99 -18.17 -12.24
CA PHE A 157 15.39 -16.86 -11.71
C PHE A 157 14.44 -15.79 -12.24
N CYS A 158 14.23 -15.73 -13.56
CA CYS A 158 13.39 -14.70 -14.16
C CYS A 158 11.92 -14.79 -13.73
N ASP A 159 11.37 -15.98 -13.59
CA ASP A 159 10.00 -16.15 -13.11
C ASP A 159 9.86 -15.66 -11.66
N LYS A 160 10.83 -15.94 -10.79
CA LYS A 160 10.87 -15.39 -9.43
C LYS A 160 10.97 -13.85 -9.42
N ILE A 161 11.77 -13.26 -10.31
CA ILE A 161 11.86 -11.80 -10.45
C ILE A 161 10.51 -11.20 -10.87
N ILE A 162 9.82 -11.81 -11.85
CA ILE A 162 8.50 -11.36 -12.30
C ILE A 162 7.49 -11.43 -11.17
N VAL A 163 7.43 -12.56 -10.44
CA VAL A 163 6.53 -12.73 -9.30
C VAL A 163 6.81 -11.70 -8.20
N SER A 164 8.08 -11.44 -7.90
CA SER A 164 8.49 -10.42 -6.92
C SER A 164 8.08 -8.99 -7.33
N ILE A 165 8.23 -8.65 -8.61
CA ILE A 165 7.83 -7.34 -9.14
C ILE A 165 6.30 -7.21 -9.11
N ALA A 166 5.58 -8.24 -9.55
CA ALA A 166 4.12 -8.26 -9.57
C ALA A 166 3.53 -8.10 -8.16
N SER A 167 4.08 -8.80 -7.16
CA SER A 167 3.61 -8.66 -5.78
C SER A 167 3.84 -7.25 -5.22
N SER A 168 4.96 -6.59 -5.53
CA SER A 168 5.17 -5.20 -5.10
C SER A 168 4.28 -4.20 -5.85
N TYR A 169 3.91 -4.44 -7.11
CA TYR A 169 2.90 -3.62 -7.79
C TYR A 169 1.51 -3.71 -7.14
N LEU A 170 1.16 -4.87 -6.57
CA LEU A 170 -0.06 -4.99 -5.76
C LEU A 170 0.01 -4.12 -4.50
N ALA A 171 1.17 -4.05 -3.85
CA ALA A 171 1.41 -3.13 -2.73
C ALA A 171 1.33 -1.65 -3.18
N VAL A 172 1.85 -1.30 -4.36
CA VAL A 172 1.70 0.05 -4.94
C VAL A 172 0.22 0.41 -5.09
N ALA A 173 -0.60 -0.48 -5.65
CA ALA A 173 -2.04 -0.25 -5.77
C ALA A 173 -2.72 -0.06 -4.40
N GLY A 174 -2.35 -0.86 -3.40
CA GLY A 174 -2.84 -0.70 -2.02
C GLY A 174 -2.46 0.65 -1.41
N LEU A 175 -1.21 1.10 -1.59
CA LEU A 175 -0.74 2.40 -1.11
C LEU A 175 -1.40 3.58 -1.84
N LEU A 176 -1.70 3.44 -3.14
CA LEU A 176 -2.47 4.44 -3.90
C LEU A 176 -3.85 4.62 -3.28
N VAL A 177 -4.57 3.53 -3.05
CA VAL A 177 -5.89 3.56 -2.43
C VAL A 177 -5.83 4.16 -1.02
N LEU A 178 -4.83 3.78 -0.20
CA LEU A 178 -4.60 4.40 1.12
C LEU A 178 -4.41 5.91 1.03
N THR A 179 -3.56 6.36 0.10
CA THR A 179 -3.24 7.78 -0.11
C THR A 179 -4.49 8.57 -0.50
N VAL A 180 -5.31 8.04 -1.41
CA VAL A 180 -6.58 8.65 -1.84
C VAL A 180 -7.58 8.72 -0.69
N LEU A 181 -7.75 7.63 0.08
CA LEU A 181 -8.63 7.61 1.26
C LEU A 181 -8.18 8.63 2.32
N SER A 182 -6.89 8.73 2.58
CA SER A 182 -6.31 9.71 3.50
C SER A 182 -6.55 11.15 3.03
N ALA A 183 -6.38 11.43 1.74
CA ALA A 183 -6.67 12.75 1.16
C ALA A 183 -8.16 13.14 1.27
N HIS A 184 -9.07 12.21 0.97
CA HIS A 184 -10.51 12.46 1.13
C HIS A 184 -10.88 12.78 2.58
N LYS A 185 -10.29 12.07 3.54
CA LYS A 185 -10.53 12.31 4.96
C LYS A 185 -9.99 13.67 5.41
N LEU A 186 -8.78 14.04 5.00
CA LEU A 186 -8.19 15.36 5.28
C LEU A 186 -9.07 16.49 4.73
N LYS A 187 -9.54 16.38 3.48
CA LYS A 187 -10.46 17.37 2.90
C LYS A 187 -11.74 17.53 3.73
N SER A 188 -12.31 16.43 4.21
CA SER A 188 -13.54 16.45 5.01
C SER A 188 -13.35 17.06 6.40
N GLU A 189 -12.20 16.83 7.05
CA GLU A 189 -11.88 17.39 8.37
C GLU A 189 -11.50 18.88 8.26
N SER A 190 -10.71 19.28 7.25
CA SER A 190 -10.40 20.70 7.00
C SER A 190 -11.64 21.53 6.67
N PHE A 191 -12.68 20.92 6.06
CA PHE A 191 -13.96 21.61 5.84
C PHE A 191 -14.75 21.82 7.15
N LEU A 192 -14.52 20.96 8.16
CA LEU A 192 -15.18 21.02 9.48
C LEU A 192 -14.51 22.00 10.44
N GLU A 193 -13.23 22.33 10.24
CA GLU A 193 -12.54 23.40 11.01
C GLU A 193 -12.87 24.83 10.52
N VAL A 194 -13.51 24.98 9.36
CA VAL A 194 -13.84 26.29 8.74
C VAL A 194 -15.28 26.75 9.06
N ILE A 195 -16.10 25.90 9.68
CA ILE A 195 -17.49 26.19 10.09
C ILE A 195 -17.56 26.27 11.61
#